data_AF-C0EV33-F1
#
_entry.id   AF-C0EV33-F1
#
_cell.length_a   1.000
_cell.length_b   1.000
_cell.length_c   1.000
_cell.angle_alpha   90.00
_cell.angle_beta   90.00
_cell.angle_gamma   90.00
#
_symmetry.space_group_name_H-M   'P 1'
#
loop_
_entity.id
_entity.type
_entity.pdbx_description
1 polymer ?
#
loop_
_entity_poly.entity_id
_entity_poly.type
_entity_poly.pdbx_seq_one_letter_code
_entity_poly.pdbx_strand_id
1 'polypeptide(L)'
;MITYFMQLNVKLLFVLILFGFIMGQTRHAAIQNFSNKNRSYLILDFFNLVGTPVHEIGHLLFGLIFGYKIDQICLYRTTKKALYSGGTLGFVKMHHENRSFLQKLQGDFGQFFISIGPLLFGPCLIYIISLFLPENVRTLPLSFQQNWTIFFKALQQLQASDIIFLFIFLYIIMGISLNMELSRQDLHLACKGLLFLEVFFLILSGLSVLFHWNLQYGIDILFRWNLLISSIGIISALIANLISLI
;
A
#
# COMPACT_ATOMS: atom_id res chain seq x y z
N MET A 1 -5.14 -14.44 24.66
CA MET A 1 -6.18 -13.53 24.17
C MET A 1 -5.65 -12.10 24.13
N ILE A 2 -5.42 -11.46 25.29
CA ILE A 2 -4.94 -10.06 25.36
C ILE A 2 -3.60 -9.88 24.63
N THR A 3 -2.68 -10.85 24.74
CA THR A 3 -1.39 -10.82 24.04
C THR A 3 -1.54 -10.74 22.52
N TYR A 4 -2.35 -11.62 21.91
CA TYR A 4 -2.61 -11.58 20.46
C TYR A 4 -3.34 -10.31 20.04
N PHE A 5 -4.30 -9.84 20.83
CA PHE A 5 -5.01 -8.59 20.57
C PHE A 5 -4.06 -7.39 20.55
N MET A 6 -3.18 -7.28 21.56
CA MET A 6 -2.17 -6.23 21.64
C MET A 6 -1.16 -6.32 20.50
N GLN A 7 -0.72 -7.53 20.15
CA GLN A 7 0.22 -7.73 19.04
C GLN A 7 -0.39 -7.34 17.69
N LEU A 8 -1.65 -7.71 17.41
CA LEU A 8 -2.35 -7.31 16.18
C LEU A 8 -2.43 -5.78 16.08
N ASN A 9 -2.82 -5.12 17.17
CA ASN A 9 -2.88 -3.66 17.26
C ASN A 9 -1.51 -2.99 17.02
N VAL A 10 -0.48 -3.37 17.78
CA VAL A 10 0.83 -2.74 17.69
C VAL A 10 1.55 -3.07 16.38
N LYS A 11 1.49 -4.32 15.90
CA LYS A 11 2.24 -4.74 14.71
C LYS A 11 1.55 -4.34 13.41
N LEU A 12 0.22 -4.24 13.38
CA LEU A 12 -0.51 -3.89 12.16
C LEU A 12 -0.89 -2.41 12.14
N LEU A 13 -1.72 -1.97 13.10
CA LEU A 13 -2.29 -0.62 13.08
C LEU A 13 -1.23 0.45 13.32
N PHE A 14 -0.39 0.31 14.36
CA PHE A 14 0.59 1.35 14.67
C PHE A 14 1.60 1.56 13.55
N VAL A 15 2.07 0.47 12.92
CA VAL A 15 2.97 0.55 11.75
C VAL A 15 2.27 1.23 10.58
N LEU A 16 1.04 0.82 10.22
CA LEU A 16 0.34 1.43 9.09
C LEU A 16 0.08 2.93 9.31
N ILE A 17 -0.30 3.33 10.51
CA ILE A 17 -0.58 4.73 10.85
C ILE A 17 0.71 5.56 10.84
N LEU A 18 1.75 5.11 11.55
CA LEU A 18 3.01 5.86 11.67
C LEU A 18 3.67 6.04 10.31
N PHE A 19 3.85 4.95 9.57
CA PHE A 19 4.53 4.99 8.29
C PHE A 19 3.66 5.66 7.21
N GLY A 20 2.35 5.42 7.22
CA GLY A 20 1.40 6.12 6.35
C GLY A 20 1.47 7.64 6.51
N PHE A 21 1.55 8.12 7.76
CA PHE A 21 1.71 9.55 8.04
C PHE A 21 3.04 10.10 7.51
N ILE A 22 4.16 9.41 7.75
CA ILE A 22 5.48 9.85 7.27
C ILE A 22 5.50 9.92 5.73
N MET A 23 5.03 8.85 5.07
CA MET A 23 4.95 8.79 3.61
C MET A 23 4.10 9.93 3.06
N GLY A 24 2.93 10.18 3.65
CA GLY A 24 2.05 11.25 3.19
C GLY A 24 2.64 12.65 3.31
N GLN A 25 3.30 12.95 4.44
CA GLN A 25 3.98 14.22 4.62
C GLN A 25 5.11 14.42 3.60
N THR A 26 5.93 13.39 3.37
CA THR A 26 7.03 13.47 2.39
C THR A 26 6.52 13.62 0.95
N ARG A 27 5.44 12.94 0.57
CA ARG A 27 4.83 13.07 -0.76
C ARG A 27 4.21 14.45 -0.95
N HIS A 28 3.48 14.95 0.05
CA HIS A 28 2.91 16.29 -0.01
C HIS A 28 3.98 17.37 -0.18
N ALA A 29 5.11 17.25 0.53
CA ALA A 29 6.25 18.15 0.35
C ALA A 29 6.83 18.06 -1.08
N ALA A 30 7.04 16.84 -1.59
CA ALA A 30 7.55 16.64 -2.95
C ALA A 30 6.62 17.26 -4.02
N ILE A 31 5.30 17.07 -3.90
CA ILE A 31 4.32 17.64 -4.83
C ILE A 31 4.32 19.17 -4.79
N GLN A 32 4.40 19.79 -3.61
CA GLN A 32 4.46 21.25 -3.48
C GLN A 32 5.72 21.82 -4.16
N ASN A 33 6.88 21.22 -3.90
CA ASN A 33 8.15 21.63 -4.51
C ASN A 33 8.14 21.50 -6.04
N PHE A 34 7.60 20.39 -6.55
CA PHE A 34 7.49 20.16 -7.98
C PHE A 34 6.47 21.06 -8.68
N SER A 35 5.33 21.36 -8.03
CA SER A 35 4.32 22.28 -8.55
C SER A 35 4.87 23.70 -8.70
N ASN A 36 5.70 24.17 -7.76
CA ASN A 36 6.29 25.50 -7.80
C ASN A 36 7.29 25.70 -8.96
N LYS A 37 7.94 24.63 -9.44
CA LYS A 37 8.92 24.70 -10.54
C LYS A 37 8.29 24.52 -11.94
N ASN A 38 6.98 24.24 -12.06
CA ASN A 38 6.22 24.03 -13.33
C ASN A 38 6.80 23.03 -14.36
N ARG A 39 7.96 22.40 -14.10
CA ARG A 39 8.69 21.50 -15.01
C ARG A 39 8.59 20.02 -14.65
N SER A 40 8.05 19.67 -13.49
CA SER A 40 8.20 18.31 -12.94
C SER A 40 6.91 17.50 -12.89
N TYR A 41 5.84 17.96 -13.54
CA TYR A 41 4.60 17.17 -13.70
C TYR A 41 4.85 15.84 -14.40
N LEU A 42 5.80 15.77 -15.34
CA LEU A 42 6.16 14.54 -16.04
C LEU A 42 6.76 13.47 -15.11
N ILE A 43 7.61 13.89 -14.16
CA ILE A 43 8.24 12.97 -13.19
C ILE A 43 7.20 12.44 -12.21
N LEU A 44 6.30 13.32 -11.73
CA LEU A 44 5.19 12.92 -10.89
C LEU A 44 4.24 11.96 -11.62
N ASP A 45 3.87 12.29 -12.86
CA ASP A 45 3.01 11.45 -13.69
C ASP A 45 3.65 10.09 -13.97
N PHE A 46 4.97 10.01 -14.13
CA PHE A 46 5.70 8.75 -14.30
C PHE A 46 5.47 7.81 -13.12
N PHE A 47 5.69 8.25 -11.87
CA PHE A 47 5.45 7.39 -10.70
C PHE A 47 3.96 7.13 -10.46
N ASN A 48 3.10 8.11 -10.72
CA ASN A 48 1.66 8.01 -10.50
C ASN A 48 0.95 7.13 -11.54
N LEU A 49 1.53 6.94 -12.73
CA LEU A 49 0.97 6.13 -13.80
C LEU A 49 0.75 4.67 -13.40
N VAL A 50 1.65 4.10 -12.61
CA VAL A 50 1.51 2.71 -12.10
C VAL A 50 0.85 2.71 -10.73
N GLY A 51 1.25 3.62 -9.85
CA GLY A 51 0.78 3.62 -8.47
C GLY A 51 -0.71 3.96 -8.31
N THR A 52 -1.22 4.97 -9.02
CA THR A 52 -2.61 5.43 -8.87
C THR A 52 -3.60 4.35 -9.33
N PRO A 53 -3.43 3.69 -10.50
CA PRO A 53 -4.32 2.60 -10.87
C PRO A 53 -4.30 1.45 -9.86
N VAL A 54 -3.13 1.06 -9.35
CA VAL A 54 -3.04 0.01 -8.33
C VAL A 54 -3.75 0.42 -7.04
N HIS A 55 -3.62 1.69 -6.64
CA HIS A 55 -4.33 2.25 -5.50
C HIS A 55 -5.86 2.14 -5.67
N GLU A 56 -6.38 2.69 -6.76
CA GLU A 56 -7.83 2.69 -7.04
C GLU A 56 -8.39 1.27 -7.25
N ILE A 57 -7.62 0.36 -7.85
CA ILE A 57 -7.97 -1.06 -7.96
C ILE A 57 -8.04 -1.71 -6.58
N GLY A 58 -7.20 -1.30 -5.63
CA GLY A 58 -7.29 -1.72 -4.23
C GLY A 58 -8.65 -1.38 -3.63
N HIS A 59 -9.10 -0.12 -3.74
CA HIS A 59 -10.44 0.27 -3.30
C HIS A 59 -11.53 -0.54 -4.00
N LEU A 60 -11.42 -0.69 -5.32
CA LEU A 60 -12.40 -1.40 -6.15
C LEU A 60 -12.53 -2.87 -5.74
N LEU A 61 -11.42 -3.57 -5.53
CA LEU A 61 -11.37 -4.99 -5.21
C LEU A 61 -12.03 -5.26 -3.86
N PHE A 62 -11.69 -4.47 -2.83
CA PHE A 62 -12.33 -4.58 -1.53
C PHE A 62 -13.80 -4.13 -1.59
N GLY A 63 -14.14 -3.13 -2.41
CA GLY A 63 -15.52 -2.74 -2.65
C GLY A 63 -16.37 -3.91 -3.14
N LEU A 64 -15.89 -4.61 -4.16
CA LEU A 64 -16.56 -5.79 -4.71
C LEU A 64 -16.68 -6.94 -3.71
N ILE A 65 -15.62 -7.23 -2.93
CA ILE A 65 -15.64 -8.27 -1.88
C ILE A 65 -16.73 -7.97 -0.84
N PHE A 66 -16.88 -6.70 -0.46
CA PHE A 66 -17.89 -6.27 0.51
C PHE A 66 -19.23 -5.90 -0.11
N GLY A 67 -19.49 -6.27 -1.38
CA GLY A 67 -20.80 -6.13 -2.00
C GLY A 67 -21.18 -4.69 -2.38
N TYR A 68 -20.21 -3.78 -2.45
CA TYR A 68 -20.44 -2.44 -2.97
C TYR A 68 -20.66 -2.48 -4.48
N LYS A 69 -21.60 -1.65 -4.95
CA LYS A 69 -21.88 -1.41 -6.36
C LYS A 69 -21.07 -0.22 -6.84
N ILE A 70 -20.52 -0.35 -8.04
CA ILE A 70 -19.66 0.65 -8.65
C ILE A 70 -20.52 1.66 -9.40
N ASP A 71 -20.36 2.94 -9.09
CA ASP A 71 -21.00 4.04 -9.81
C ASP A 71 -20.09 4.62 -10.89
N GLN A 72 -18.83 4.88 -10.52
CA GLN A 72 -17.88 5.54 -11.39
C GLN A 72 -16.46 5.15 -11.03
N ILE A 73 -15.63 4.84 -12.04
CA ILE A 73 -14.20 4.54 -11.86
C ILE A 73 -13.38 5.53 -12.68
N CYS A 74 -12.34 6.07 -12.06
CA CYS A 74 -11.28 6.81 -12.74
C CYS A 74 -9.94 6.39 -12.16
N LEU A 75 -9.22 5.51 -12.86
CA LEU A 75 -7.96 4.93 -12.34
C LEU A 75 -6.78 5.91 -12.37
N TYR A 76 -6.77 6.86 -13.30
CA TYR A 76 -5.68 7.82 -13.43
C TYR A 76 -6.09 9.06 -14.24
N ARG A 77 -5.55 10.20 -13.83
CA ARG A 77 -5.57 11.51 -14.49
C ARG A 77 -4.17 12.10 -14.34
N THR A 78 -3.71 12.79 -15.38
CA THR A 78 -2.44 13.52 -15.30
C THR A 78 -2.47 14.56 -14.18
N THR A 79 -1.33 14.81 -13.55
CA THR A 79 -1.19 15.76 -12.44
C THR A 79 -1.71 17.14 -12.83
N LYS A 80 -1.44 17.57 -14.08
CA LYS A 80 -1.98 18.81 -14.62
C LYS A 80 -3.51 18.84 -14.62
N LYS A 81 -4.17 17.77 -15.06
CA LYS A 81 -5.64 17.68 -15.08
C LYS A 81 -6.23 17.56 -13.68
N ALA A 82 -5.55 16.84 -12.78
CA ALA A 82 -5.95 16.69 -11.38
C ALA A 82 -5.97 18.05 -10.66
N LEU A 83 -4.95 18.90 -10.86
CA LEU A 83 -4.89 20.27 -10.31
C LEU A 83 -6.15 21.10 -10.64
N TYR A 84 -6.63 21.05 -11.89
CA TYR A 84 -7.86 21.75 -12.29
C TYR A 84 -9.16 21.05 -11.85
N SER A 85 -9.08 19.80 -11.38
CA SER A 85 -10.24 18.96 -11.05
C SER A 85 -10.34 18.67 -9.54
N GLY A 86 -9.83 19.55 -8.68
CA GLY A 86 -9.90 19.40 -7.23
C GLY A 86 -8.79 18.54 -6.60
N GLY A 87 -7.72 18.25 -7.33
CA GLY A 87 -6.50 17.61 -6.82
C GLY A 87 -6.50 16.08 -6.82
N THR A 88 -7.52 15.41 -7.36
CA THR A 88 -7.61 13.94 -7.36
C THR A 88 -7.02 13.32 -8.64
N LEU A 89 -5.99 12.48 -8.48
CA LEU A 89 -5.36 11.73 -9.58
C LEU A 89 -6.20 10.51 -10.02
N GLY A 90 -6.95 9.92 -9.10
CA GLY A 90 -7.90 8.84 -9.35
C GLY A 90 -9.10 8.96 -8.40
N PHE A 91 -10.13 8.16 -8.65
CA PHE A 91 -11.16 7.86 -7.67
C PHE A 91 -11.99 6.63 -8.09
N VAL A 92 -12.54 5.95 -7.09
CA VAL A 92 -13.65 5.00 -7.26
C VAL A 92 -14.85 5.47 -6.44
N LYS A 93 -15.97 5.73 -7.11
CA LYS A 93 -17.25 5.99 -6.46
C LYS A 93 -18.06 4.71 -6.41
N MET A 94 -18.49 4.36 -5.22
CA MET A 94 -19.27 3.16 -4.96
C MET A 94 -20.34 3.46 -3.92
N HIS A 95 -21.45 2.72 -3.99
CA HIS A 95 -22.48 2.74 -2.98
C HIS A 95 -22.80 1.31 -2.50
N HIS A 96 -23.33 1.21 -1.30
CA HIS A 96 -23.76 -0.06 -0.72
C HIS A 96 -25.27 -0.03 -0.49
N GLU A 97 -25.97 -1.10 -0.87
CA GLU A 97 -27.39 -1.23 -0.60
C GLU A 97 -27.61 -1.64 0.86
N ASN A 98 -28.34 -0.83 1.63
CA ASN A 98 -28.55 -1.05 3.06
C ASN A 98 -29.99 -1.52 3.35
N ARG A 99 -30.47 -2.53 2.61
CA ARG A 99 -31.87 -2.98 2.73
C ARG A 99 -32.09 -3.94 3.89
N SER A 100 -31.07 -4.70 4.30
CA SER A 100 -31.13 -5.62 5.44
C SER A 100 -30.09 -5.30 6.52
N PHE A 101 -30.30 -5.81 7.74
CA PHE A 101 -29.35 -5.66 8.84
C PHE A 101 -27.96 -6.25 8.52
N LEU A 102 -27.93 -7.43 7.89
CA LEU A 102 -26.69 -8.08 7.45
C LEU A 102 -25.95 -7.24 6.40
N GLN A 103 -26.67 -6.68 5.43
CA GLN A 103 -26.09 -5.77 4.45
C GLN A 103 -25.53 -4.52 5.11
N LYS A 104 -26.23 -3.93 6.08
CA LYS A 104 -25.72 -2.78 6.81
C LYS A 104 -24.41 -3.10 7.56
N LEU A 105 -24.36 -4.23 8.27
CA LEU A 105 -23.14 -4.69 8.93
C LEU A 105 -22.00 -4.95 7.95
N GLN A 106 -22.28 -5.61 6.82
CA GLN A 106 -21.30 -5.85 5.75
C GLN A 106 -20.76 -4.54 5.18
N GLY A 107 -21.64 -3.56 4.93
CA GLY A 107 -21.26 -2.23 4.45
C GLY A 107 -20.37 -1.50 5.46
N ASP A 108 -20.76 -1.45 6.73
CA ASP A 108 -20.00 -0.77 7.78
C ASP A 108 -18.62 -1.42 8.00
N PHE A 109 -18.53 -2.76 7.95
CA PHE A 109 -17.25 -3.47 8.00
C PHE A 109 -16.42 -3.24 6.72
N GLY A 110 -17.08 -3.21 5.57
CA GLY A 110 -16.47 -2.98 4.27
C GLY A 110 -15.82 -1.61 4.15
N GLN A 111 -16.38 -0.56 4.75
CA GLN A 111 -15.78 0.79 4.73
C GLN A 111 -14.34 0.78 5.22
N PHE A 112 -14.03 0.04 6.29
CA PHE A 112 -12.67 -0.06 6.81
C PHE A 112 -11.72 -0.64 5.75
N PHE A 113 -12.04 -1.82 5.24
CA PHE A 113 -11.19 -2.55 4.30
C PHE A 113 -11.09 -1.90 2.93
N ILE A 114 -12.16 -1.25 2.47
CA ILE A 114 -12.11 -0.42 1.27
C ILE A 114 -11.10 0.69 1.49
N SER A 115 -11.17 1.42 2.61
CA SER A 115 -10.25 2.51 2.89
C SER A 115 -8.79 2.08 3.03
N ILE A 116 -8.49 0.97 3.71
CA ILE A 116 -7.12 0.44 3.77
C ILE A 116 -6.77 -0.46 2.58
N GLY A 117 -7.67 -0.62 1.62
CA GLY A 117 -7.53 -1.54 0.49
C GLY A 117 -6.24 -1.35 -0.31
N PRO A 118 -5.85 -0.11 -0.67
CA PRO A 118 -4.57 0.16 -1.32
C PRO A 118 -3.35 -0.31 -0.51
N LEU A 119 -3.41 -0.18 0.82
CA LEU A 119 -2.35 -0.61 1.73
C LEU A 119 -2.17 -2.14 1.75
N LEU A 120 -3.24 -2.89 1.53
CA LEU A 120 -3.22 -4.36 1.50
C LEU A 120 -2.94 -4.89 0.09
N PHE A 121 -3.52 -4.26 -0.94
CA PHE A 121 -3.44 -4.74 -2.32
C PHE A 121 -2.08 -4.46 -2.96
N GLY A 122 -1.52 -3.26 -2.79
CA GLY A 122 -0.21 -2.90 -3.36
C GLY A 122 0.91 -3.91 -3.03
N PRO A 123 1.10 -4.29 -1.76
CA PRO A 123 2.08 -5.30 -1.36
C PRO A 123 1.84 -6.69 -1.92
N CYS A 124 0.58 -7.12 -1.93
CA CYS A 124 0.18 -8.40 -2.49
C CYS A 124 0.54 -8.46 -3.98
N LEU A 125 0.27 -7.38 -4.70
CA LEU A 125 0.63 -7.26 -6.10
C LEU A 125 2.15 -7.25 -6.32
N ILE A 126 2.91 -6.51 -5.50
CA ILE A 126 4.38 -6.53 -5.55
C ILE A 126 4.92 -7.95 -5.32
N TYR A 127 4.38 -8.68 -4.35
CA TYR A 127 4.78 -10.06 -4.09
C TYR A 127 4.49 -10.96 -5.29
N ILE A 128 3.28 -10.89 -5.85
CA ILE A 128 2.91 -11.68 -7.03
C ILE A 128 3.85 -11.38 -8.19
N ILE A 129 4.13 -10.10 -8.47
CA ILE A 129 5.07 -9.70 -9.53
C ILE A 129 6.49 -10.23 -9.26
N SER A 130 6.93 -10.24 -7.99
CA SER A 130 8.25 -10.74 -7.61
C SER A 130 8.46 -12.23 -7.91
N LEU A 131 7.38 -13.01 -7.95
CA LEU A 131 7.43 -14.44 -8.30
C LEU A 131 7.79 -14.68 -9.76
N PHE A 132 7.52 -13.71 -10.64
CA PHE A 132 7.81 -13.79 -12.07
C PHE A 132 9.17 -13.21 -12.47
N LEU A 133 9.95 -12.71 -11.50
CA LEU A 133 11.29 -12.18 -11.78
C LEU A 133 12.28 -13.31 -12.10
N PRO A 134 13.31 -13.01 -12.93
CA PRO A 134 14.43 -13.93 -13.12
C PRO A 134 15.05 -14.32 -11.79
N GLU A 135 15.49 -15.58 -11.68
CA GLU A 135 16.03 -16.12 -10.43
C GLU A 135 17.23 -15.32 -9.90
N ASN A 136 18.09 -14.83 -10.80
CA ASN A 136 19.23 -13.97 -10.49
C ASN A 136 18.78 -12.67 -9.78
N VAL A 137 17.64 -12.10 -10.20
CA VAL A 137 17.08 -10.87 -9.58
C VAL A 137 16.41 -11.21 -8.25
N ARG A 138 15.64 -12.30 -8.20
CA ARG A 138 14.89 -12.72 -7.01
C ARG A 138 15.80 -13.08 -5.83
N THR A 139 17.02 -13.54 -6.10
CA THR A 139 17.99 -13.93 -5.07
C THR A 139 18.85 -12.77 -4.54
N LEU A 140 18.84 -11.61 -5.20
CA LEU A 140 19.61 -10.43 -4.74
C LEU A 140 19.34 -10.03 -3.28
N PRO A 141 18.09 -10.01 -2.77
CA PRO A 141 17.84 -9.66 -1.37
C PRO A 141 18.45 -10.67 -0.39
N LEU A 142 18.48 -11.96 -0.74
CA LEU A 142 19.10 -12.99 0.08
C LEU A 142 20.62 -12.81 0.13
N SER A 143 21.24 -12.51 -1.02
CA SER A 143 22.66 -12.20 -1.12
C SER A 143 23.05 -10.97 -0.29
N PHE A 144 22.19 -9.94 -0.29
CA PHE A 144 22.38 -8.74 0.54
C PHE A 144 22.33 -9.04 2.04
N GLN A 145 21.40 -9.89 2.49
CA GLN A 145 21.28 -10.28 3.89
C GLN A 145 22.48 -11.09 4.40
N GLN A 146 23.14 -11.85 3.51
CA GLN A 146 24.30 -12.66 3.88
C GLN A 146 25.57 -11.82 4.01
N ASN A 147 25.96 -11.10 2.95
CA ASN A 147 27.21 -10.34 2.91
C ASN A 147 27.24 -9.37 1.72
N TRP A 148 27.76 -8.16 1.95
CA TRP A 148 28.00 -7.15 0.91
C TRP A 148 28.84 -7.68 -0.26
N THR A 149 29.87 -8.48 0.01
CA THR A 149 30.73 -9.04 -1.04
C THR A 149 29.99 -10.04 -1.94
N ILE A 150 29.09 -10.85 -1.37
CA ILE A 150 28.25 -11.81 -2.10
C ILE A 150 27.22 -11.04 -2.94
N PHE A 151 26.62 -9.99 -2.37
CA PHE A 151 25.70 -9.12 -3.08
C PHE A 151 26.33 -8.45 -4.31
N PHE A 152 27.51 -7.84 -4.18
CA PHE A 152 28.18 -7.20 -5.31
C PHE A 152 28.60 -8.21 -6.39
N LYS A 153 29.01 -9.43 -6.01
CA LYS A 153 29.26 -10.50 -6.97
C LYS A 153 27.99 -10.91 -7.72
N ALA A 154 26.87 -11.07 -7.01
CA ALA A 154 25.58 -11.38 -7.63
C ALA A 154 25.13 -10.27 -8.59
N LEU A 155 25.34 -8.99 -8.23
CA LEU A 155 25.09 -7.86 -9.12
C LEU A 155 25.95 -7.89 -10.40
N GLN A 156 27.25 -8.24 -10.27
CA GLN A 156 28.15 -8.35 -11.42
C GLN A 156 27.79 -9.51 -12.36
N GLN A 157 27.08 -10.53 -11.87
CA GLN A 157 26.66 -11.69 -12.65
C GLN A 157 25.35 -11.48 -13.42
N LEU A 158 24.64 -10.38 -13.16
CA LEU A 158 23.38 -10.08 -13.85
C LEU A 158 23.60 -9.88 -15.35
N GLN A 159 22.77 -10.54 -16.15
CA GLN A 159 22.73 -10.31 -17.59
C GLN A 159 21.99 -9.02 -17.93
N ALA A 160 22.16 -8.52 -19.15
CA ALA A 160 21.46 -7.30 -19.61
C ALA A 160 19.94 -7.42 -19.47
N SER A 161 19.36 -8.60 -19.73
CA SER A 161 17.94 -8.86 -19.52
C SER A 161 17.54 -8.77 -18.04
N ASP A 162 18.34 -9.31 -17.13
CA ASP A 162 18.08 -9.29 -15.69
C ASP A 162 18.08 -7.87 -15.15
N ILE A 163 18.99 -7.02 -15.66
CA ILE A 163 19.07 -5.61 -15.32
C ILE A 163 17.79 -4.88 -15.76
N ILE A 164 17.27 -5.15 -16.96
CA ILE A 164 16.01 -4.56 -17.42
C ILE A 164 14.85 -4.96 -16.49
N PHE A 165 14.73 -6.25 -16.15
CA PHE A 165 13.70 -6.72 -15.21
C PHE A 165 13.85 -6.08 -13.83
N LEU A 166 15.08 -5.93 -13.32
CA LEU A 166 15.35 -5.26 -12.06
C LEU A 166 14.88 -3.80 -12.07
N PHE A 167 15.20 -3.03 -13.11
CA PHE A 167 14.77 -1.62 -13.20
C PHE A 167 13.26 -1.48 -13.36
N ILE A 168 12.62 -2.34 -14.16
CA ILE A 168 11.14 -2.36 -14.28
C ILE A 168 10.52 -2.66 -12.92
N PHE A 169 11.05 -3.65 -12.19
CA PHE A 169 10.56 -4.02 -10.87
C PHE A 169 10.73 -2.90 -9.84
N LEU A 170 11.89 -2.24 -9.83
CA LEU A 170 12.15 -1.08 -8.96
C LEU A 170 11.19 0.08 -9.28
N TYR A 171 10.94 0.35 -10.56
CA TYR A 171 9.97 1.35 -10.98
C TYR A 171 8.55 1.03 -10.48
N ILE A 172 8.10 -0.23 -10.63
CA ILE A 172 6.78 -0.68 -10.14
C ILE A 172 6.68 -0.53 -8.63
N ILE A 173 7.69 -1.04 -7.89
CA ILE A 173 7.73 -0.95 -6.42
C ILE A 173 7.65 0.52 -5.98
N MET A 174 8.45 1.39 -6.59
CA MET A 174 8.51 2.80 -6.24
C MET A 174 7.18 3.49 -6.56
N GLY A 175 6.60 3.24 -7.74
CA GLY A 175 5.30 3.79 -8.14
C GLY A 175 4.17 3.38 -7.20
N ILE A 176 4.07 2.09 -6.87
CA ILE A 176 3.07 1.56 -5.93
C ILE A 176 3.29 2.15 -4.54
N SER A 177 4.51 2.06 -4.00
CA SER A 177 4.78 2.46 -2.62
C SER A 177 4.56 3.96 -2.39
N LEU A 178 4.90 4.80 -3.38
CA LEU A 178 4.61 6.25 -3.32
C LEU A 178 3.12 6.57 -3.32
N ASN A 179 2.29 5.71 -3.91
CA ASN A 179 0.85 5.89 -4.01
C ASN A 179 0.08 5.07 -2.98
N MET A 180 0.74 4.48 -1.99
CA MET A 180 0.08 3.81 -0.86
C MET A 180 -0.40 4.79 0.24
N GLU A 181 -0.21 6.10 0.06
CA GLU A 181 -0.77 7.10 0.98
C GLU A 181 -2.31 7.08 0.93
N LEU A 182 -2.94 7.05 2.10
CA LEU A 182 -4.38 7.16 2.24
C LEU A 182 -4.83 8.62 2.15
N SER A 183 -5.91 8.89 1.41
CA SER A 183 -6.50 10.22 1.38
C SER A 183 -7.16 10.57 2.73
N ARG A 184 -7.48 11.85 2.93
CA ARG A 184 -8.24 12.28 4.12
C ARG A 184 -9.61 11.61 4.21
N GLN A 185 -10.23 11.30 3.07
CA GLN A 185 -11.52 10.62 3.03
C GLN A 185 -11.37 9.16 3.46
N ASP A 186 -10.31 8.49 2.98
CA ASP A 186 -10.01 7.11 3.36
C ASP A 186 -9.70 6.99 4.84
N LEU A 187 -8.91 7.92 5.40
CA LEU A 187 -8.63 7.95 6.83
C LEU A 187 -9.90 8.16 7.67
N HIS A 188 -10.83 9.01 7.20
CA HIS A 188 -12.08 9.25 7.92
C HIS A 188 -12.99 8.01 7.91
N LEU A 189 -13.11 7.34 6.77
CA LEU A 189 -13.87 6.09 6.62
C LEU A 189 -13.22 4.94 7.40
N ALA A 190 -11.89 4.80 7.32
CA ALA A 190 -11.13 3.85 8.13
C ALA A 190 -11.32 4.11 9.63
N CYS A 191 -11.34 5.37 10.07
CA CYS A 191 -11.58 5.72 11.47
C CYS A 191 -12.99 5.29 11.94
N LYS A 192 -14.02 5.47 11.10
CA LYS A 192 -15.38 4.97 11.39
C LYS A 192 -15.43 3.45 11.49
N GLY A 193 -14.72 2.76 10.59
CA GLY A 193 -14.62 1.31 10.57
C GLY A 193 -13.69 0.70 11.63
N LEU A 194 -12.86 1.51 12.30
CA LEU A 194 -11.84 1.05 13.25
C LEU A 194 -12.45 0.29 14.42
N LEU A 195 -13.60 0.74 14.94
CA LEU A 195 -14.28 0.07 16.05
C LEU A 195 -14.65 -1.37 15.67
N PHE A 196 -15.08 -1.61 14.44
CA PHE A 196 -15.39 -2.96 13.98
C PHE A 196 -14.13 -3.82 13.81
N LEU A 197 -13.00 -3.23 13.41
CA LEU A 197 -11.72 -3.92 13.38
C LEU A 197 -11.28 -4.36 14.78
N GLU A 198 -11.40 -3.48 15.79
CA GLU A 198 -11.05 -3.83 17.17
C GLU A 198 -11.90 -4.98 17.70
N VAL A 199 -13.21 -4.96 17.42
CA VAL A 199 -14.11 -6.08 17.75
C VAL A 199 -13.68 -7.35 17.03
N PHE A 200 -13.31 -7.27 15.75
CA PHE A 200 -12.82 -8.41 14.98
C PHE A 200 -11.51 -8.98 15.56
N PHE A 201 -10.52 -8.14 15.89
CA PHE A 201 -9.28 -8.56 16.54
C PHE A 201 -9.52 -9.21 17.90
N LEU A 202 -10.48 -8.69 18.68
CA LEU A 202 -10.86 -9.27 19.96
C LEU A 202 -11.45 -10.68 19.77
N ILE A 203 -12.41 -10.83 18.84
CA ILE A 203 -13.03 -12.13 18.52
C ILE A 203 -11.97 -13.12 18.03
N LEU A 204 -11.15 -12.73 17.07
CA LEU A 204 -10.08 -13.58 16.52
C LEU A 204 -9.11 -14.04 17.61
N SER A 205 -8.73 -13.13 18.50
CA SER A 205 -7.85 -13.43 19.64
C SER A 205 -8.50 -14.34 20.69
N GLY A 206 -9.82 -14.26 20.85
CA GLY A 206 -10.61 -15.15 21.70
C GLY A 206 -10.69 -16.56 21.11
N LEU A 207 -11.08 -16.67 19.84
CA LEU A 207 -11.16 -17.93 19.10
C LEU A 207 -9.81 -18.65 19.07
N SER A 208 -8.71 -17.91 18.89
CA SER A 208 -7.35 -18.45 18.96
C SER A 208 -7.05 -19.21 20.24
N VAL A 209 -7.48 -18.65 21.38
CA VAL A 209 -7.28 -19.30 22.68
C VAL A 209 -8.21 -20.50 22.84
N LEU A 210 -9.47 -20.36 22.40
CA LEU A 210 -10.47 -21.43 22.51
C LEU A 210 -10.12 -22.67 21.68
N PHE A 211 -9.57 -22.48 20.48
CA PHE A 211 -9.20 -23.57 19.57
C PHE A 211 -7.70 -23.93 19.60
N HIS A 212 -6.94 -23.34 20.52
CA HIS A 212 -5.48 -23.50 20.62
C HIS A 212 -4.73 -23.21 19.29
N TRP A 213 -5.24 -22.29 18.48
CA TRP A 213 -4.58 -21.87 17.25
C TRP A 213 -3.39 -20.95 17.55
N ASN A 214 -2.22 -21.29 17.04
CA ASN A 214 -1.04 -20.44 17.17
C ASN A 214 -1.06 -19.30 16.13
N LEU A 215 -1.67 -18.18 16.52
CA LEU A 215 -1.74 -16.98 15.68
C LEU A 215 -0.42 -16.21 15.55
N GLN A 216 0.58 -16.55 16.38
CA GLN A 216 1.86 -15.83 16.43
C GLN A 216 2.56 -15.79 15.06
N TYR A 217 2.60 -16.93 14.38
CA TYR A 217 3.26 -17.05 13.09
C TYR A 217 2.63 -16.16 12.02
N GLY A 218 1.29 -16.12 11.96
CA GLY A 218 0.55 -15.25 11.04
C GLY A 218 0.77 -13.77 11.33
N ILE A 219 0.71 -13.39 12.62
CA ILE A 219 0.97 -12.00 13.05
C ILE A 219 2.40 -11.57 12.68
N ASP A 220 3.39 -12.43 12.90
CA ASP A 220 4.79 -12.13 12.59
C ASP A 220 5.06 -12.02 11.09
N ILE A 221 4.40 -12.86 10.28
CA ILE A 221 4.41 -12.71 8.83
C ILE A 221 3.85 -11.34 8.44
N LEU A 222 2.62 -11.03 8.84
CA LEU A 222 1.97 -9.78 8.45
C LEU A 222 2.77 -8.55 8.91
N PHE A 223 3.38 -8.61 10.10
CA PHE A 223 4.27 -7.55 10.60
C PHE A 223 5.50 -7.34 9.72
N ARG A 224 6.21 -8.42 9.36
CA ARG A 224 7.38 -8.34 8.47
C ARG A 224 7.02 -7.75 7.11
N TRP A 225 5.89 -8.18 6.56
CA TRP A 225 5.35 -7.62 5.31
C TRP A 225 5.10 -6.13 5.46
N ASN A 226 4.31 -5.73 6.46
CA ASN A 226 3.96 -4.35 6.74
C ASN A 226 5.18 -3.43 6.89
N LEU A 227 6.19 -3.87 7.65
CA LEU A 227 7.46 -3.15 7.81
C LEU A 227 8.25 -3.01 6.50
N LEU A 228 8.30 -4.06 5.68
CA LEU A 228 9.05 -4.05 4.43
C LEU A 228 8.46 -3.02 3.47
N ILE A 229 7.14 -3.01 3.28
CA ILE A 229 6.51 -2.07 2.35
C ILE A 229 6.65 -0.64 2.86
N SER A 230 6.42 -0.46 4.14
CA SER A 230 6.52 0.84 4.79
C SER A 230 7.93 1.44 4.70
N SER A 231 8.97 0.61 4.85
CA SER A 231 10.36 1.06 4.73
C SER A 231 10.72 1.43 3.28
N ILE A 232 10.32 0.62 2.30
CA ILE A 232 10.48 0.93 0.87
C ILE A 232 9.76 2.23 0.51
N GLY A 233 8.50 2.38 0.93
CA GLY A 233 7.71 3.58 0.67
C GLY A 233 8.32 4.85 1.26
N ILE A 234 8.85 4.80 2.50
CA ILE A 234 9.60 5.91 3.08
C ILE A 234 10.84 6.24 2.24
N ILE A 235 11.64 5.24 1.87
CA ILE A 235 12.87 5.46 1.08
C ILE A 235 12.52 6.12 -0.26
N SER A 236 11.52 5.59 -0.96
CA SER A 236 11.03 6.14 -2.22
C SER A 236 10.53 7.58 -2.06
N ALA A 237 9.77 7.87 -1.00
CA ALA A 237 9.21 9.18 -0.77
C ALA A 237 10.28 10.22 -0.37
N LEU A 238 11.28 9.82 0.41
CA LEU A 238 12.46 10.64 0.71
C LEU A 238 13.27 10.94 -0.54
N ILE A 239 13.51 9.94 -1.41
CA ILE A 239 14.20 10.14 -2.69
C ILE A 239 13.42 11.12 -3.57
N ALA A 240 12.10 10.93 -3.71
CA ALA A 240 11.25 11.83 -4.49
C ALA A 240 11.29 13.27 -3.94
N ASN A 241 11.27 13.43 -2.62
CA ASN A 241 11.40 14.74 -1.98
C ASN A 241 12.77 15.37 -2.23
N LEU A 242 13.87 14.61 -2.10
CA LEU A 242 15.23 15.09 -2.40
C LEU A 242 15.35 15.54 -3.86
N ILE A 243 14.84 14.76 -4.81
CA ILE A 243 14.82 15.12 -6.24
C ILE A 243 14.00 16.40 -6.46
N SER A 244 12.93 16.62 -5.70
CA SER A 244 12.11 17.84 -5.82
C SER A 244 12.83 19.13 -5.39
N LEU A 245 13.84 19.01 -4.52
CA LEU A 245 14.60 20.15 -4.01
C LEU A 245 15.62 20.65 -5.05
N ILE A 246 16.21 19.75 -5.85
CA ILE A 246 17.12 20.07 -6.97
C ILE A 246 16.34 20.76 -8.08
#